data_AF-A0A7R9KVD4-F1
#
_entry.id   AF-A0A7R9KVD4-F1
#
_cell.length_a   1.000
_cell.length_b   1.000
_cell.length_c   1.000
_cell.angle_alpha   90.00
_cell.angle_beta   90.00
_cell.angle_gamma   90.00
#
_symmetry.space_group_name_H-M   'P 1'
#
loop_
_entity.id
_entity.type
_entity.pdbx_description
1 polymer ?
#
loop_
_entity_poly.entity_id
_entity_poly.type
_entity_poly.pdbx_seq_one_letter_code
_entity_poly.pdbx_strand_id
1 'polypeptide(L)'
;MTDVFDDLLLDPLYVNINLISEAIARQLYKDFEPKNIGSDLKVSQTNIKSLLNQLSRQSRAQQSLLSTRKGTQVEASPLIRNLEQIMRKYVNDVQLIHIKVDNKDNELVFYEPTSALYSNSKTQPKVNLLFLLSSAGKFNYFGTKKWIDQQLDGNEGSLLTDSLFTICLDSLADRDRNSGLFMHVSKPPKEGTPAAQLFHDLKQIASTSLTHPFNVSMIHKKINLAEEVLAWEHERFSIRRLSAFTLSALLSHKSLRRNSMTDVFDDSLLDPLYVNINLISEAIARQLYKDFEPKNIGSDLKKRVCL
;
A
#
# COMPACT_ATOMS: atom_id res chain seq x y z
N MET A 1 3.78 -19.95 -2.26
CA MET A 1 4.58 -20.20 -3.48
C MET A 1 6.03 -20.20 -3.04
N THR A 2 6.66 -21.36 -2.95
CA THR A 2 8.08 -21.46 -2.58
C THR A 2 8.89 -21.05 -3.79
N ASP A 3 9.62 -19.93 -3.70
CA ASP A 3 10.66 -19.59 -4.69
C ASP A 3 11.67 -20.74 -4.71
N VAL A 4 11.57 -21.59 -5.73
CA VAL A 4 12.57 -22.63 -5.98
C VAL A 4 13.72 -21.94 -6.70
N PHE A 5 14.93 -22.10 -6.16
CA PHE A 5 16.13 -21.58 -6.80
C PHE A 5 16.32 -22.23 -8.16
N ASP A 6 16.18 -21.45 -9.23
CA ASP A 6 16.52 -21.88 -10.59
C ASP A 6 18.00 -21.59 -10.89
N ASP A 7 18.72 -22.62 -11.35
CA ASP A 7 20.13 -22.53 -11.77
C ASP A 7 20.35 -21.45 -12.87
N LEU A 8 19.28 -21.01 -13.55
CA LEU A 8 19.25 -19.92 -14.54
C LEU A 8 19.66 -18.55 -13.97
N LEU A 9 19.60 -18.35 -12.65
CA LEU A 9 19.96 -17.08 -12.00
C LEU A 9 21.44 -16.98 -11.62
N LEU A 10 22.24 -18.04 -11.81
CA LEU A 10 23.63 -18.09 -11.36
C LEU A 10 24.56 -17.20 -12.21
N ASP A 11 24.35 -17.19 -13.53
CA ASP A 11 25.21 -16.43 -14.46
C ASP A 11 25.06 -14.91 -14.29
N PRO A 12 23.84 -14.34 -14.24
CA PRO A 12 23.67 -12.90 -13.97
C PRO A 12 24.22 -12.48 -12.60
N LEU A 13 24.04 -13.32 -11.57
CA LEU A 13 24.56 -13.05 -10.24
C LEU A 13 26.09 -13.02 -10.23
N TYR A 14 26.74 -13.95 -10.94
CA TYR A 14 28.19 -13.99 -11.06
C TYR A 14 28.74 -12.72 -11.72
N VAL A 15 28.11 -12.26 -12.81
CA VAL A 15 28.50 -11.03 -13.50
C VAL A 15 28.35 -9.82 -12.57
N ASN A 16 27.24 -9.72 -11.84
CA ASN A 16 26.99 -8.61 -10.92
C ASN A 16 28.00 -8.57 -9.76
N ILE A 17 28.31 -9.73 -9.16
CA ILE A 17 29.29 -9.80 -8.07
C ILE A 17 30.68 -9.41 -8.57
N ASN A 18 31.08 -9.86 -9.76
CA ASN A 18 32.34 -9.45 -10.37
C ASN A 18 32.39 -7.93 -10.60
N LEU A 19 31.33 -7.35 -11.18
CA LEU A 19 31.24 -5.91 -11.42
C LEU A 19 31.37 -5.11 -10.12
N ILE A 20 30.65 -5.50 -9.07
CA ILE A 20 30.70 -4.83 -7.77
C ILE A 20 32.09 -4.99 -7.15
N SER A 21 32.68 -6.17 -7.22
CA SER A 21 34.02 -6.43 -6.68
C SER A 21 35.09 -5.59 -7.38
N GLU A 22 34.97 -5.42 -8.69
CA GLU A 22 35.89 -4.58 -9.48
C GLU A 22 35.69 -3.10 -9.16
N ALA A 23 34.43 -2.65 -9.03
CA ALA A 23 34.11 -1.27 -8.66
C ALA A 23 34.67 -0.91 -7.28
N ILE A 24 34.50 -1.78 -6.28
CA ILE A 24 35.04 -1.60 -4.93
C ILE A 24 36.57 -1.62 -4.97
N ALA A 25 37.18 -2.55 -5.71
CA ALA A 25 38.63 -2.64 -5.83
C ALA A 25 39.24 -1.36 -6.44
N ARG A 26 38.63 -0.80 -7.49
CA ARG A 26 39.03 0.49 -8.07
C ARG A 26 38.86 1.66 -7.11
N GLN A 27 37.84 1.62 -6.26
CA GLN A 27 37.61 2.67 -5.27
C GLN A 27 38.62 2.61 -4.11
N LEU A 28 39.00 1.41 -3.68
CA LEU A 28 39.96 1.21 -2.60
C LEU A 28 41.42 1.39 -3.07
N TYR A 29 41.73 0.97 -4.29
CA TYR A 29 43.05 1.07 -4.90
C TYR A 29 42.97 1.99 -6.12
N LYS A 30 43.42 3.24 -5.96
CA LYS A 30 43.30 4.30 -6.99
C LYS A 30 43.98 3.97 -8.34
N ASP A 31 44.99 3.11 -8.34
CA ASP A 31 45.78 2.71 -9.53
C ASP A 31 45.48 1.27 -9.99
N PHE A 32 44.22 0.83 -9.83
CA PHE A 32 43.84 -0.54 -10.15
C PHE A 32 43.56 -0.74 -11.65
N GLU A 33 44.50 -1.35 -12.37
CA GLU A 33 44.26 -1.81 -13.74
C GLU A 33 43.64 -3.22 -13.79
N PRO A 34 42.60 -3.45 -14.63
CA PRO A 34 41.86 -4.70 -14.66
C PRO A 34 42.68 -5.93 -15.09
N LYS A 35 43.85 -5.72 -15.71
CA LYS A 35 44.77 -6.81 -16.13
C LYS A 35 45.60 -7.40 -14.98
N ASN A 36 45.68 -6.71 -13.84
CA ASN A 36 46.52 -7.12 -12.70
C ASN A 36 45.78 -7.96 -11.64
N ILE A 37 44.48 -8.23 -11.84
CA ILE A 37 43.81 -9.30 -11.11
C ILE A 37 44.33 -10.60 -11.69
N GLY A 38 45.39 -11.15 -11.09
CA GLY A 38 45.80 -12.52 -11.36
C GLY A 38 44.59 -13.46 -11.30
N SER A 39 44.68 -14.61 -11.95
CA SER A 39 43.68 -15.69 -11.87
C SER A 39 43.19 -16.01 -10.45
N ASP A 40 43.94 -15.57 -9.44
CA ASP A 40 43.83 -15.93 -8.04
C ASP A 40 42.80 -15.08 -7.25
N LEU A 41 42.44 -13.88 -7.73
CA LEU A 41 41.47 -12.99 -7.07
C LEU A 41 40.07 -13.02 -7.74
N LYS A 42 39.81 -14.03 -8.58
CA LYS A 42 38.51 -14.19 -9.22
C LYS A 42 37.47 -14.68 -8.23
N VAL A 43 36.25 -14.19 -8.42
CA VAL A 43 35.08 -14.65 -7.65
C VAL A 43 34.88 -16.15 -7.90
N SER A 44 34.75 -16.92 -6.82
CA SER A 44 34.55 -18.37 -6.88
C SER A 44 33.09 -18.71 -7.13
N GLN A 45 32.80 -19.30 -8.30
CA GLN A 45 31.46 -19.74 -8.69
C GLN A 45 30.93 -20.86 -7.79
N THR A 46 31.81 -21.75 -7.34
CA THR A 46 31.43 -22.88 -6.46
C THR A 46 30.97 -22.39 -5.09
N ASN A 47 31.63 -21.35 -4.54
CA ASN A 47 31.23 -20.73 -3.29
C ASN A 47 29.88 -20.01 -3.41
N ILE A 48 29.64 -19.28 -4.52
CA ILE A 48 28.34 -18.63 -4.76
C ILE A 48 27.23 -19.66 -4.84
N LYS A 49 27.41 -20.74 -5.63
CA LYS A 49 26.40 -21.80 -5.76
C LYS A 49 26.14 -22.49 -4.41
N SER A 50 27.17 -22.72 -3.61
CA SER A 50 27.03 -23.30 -2.27
C SER A 50 26.25 -22.39 -1.33
N LEU A 51 26.61 -21.10 -1.26
CA LEU A 51 25.94 -20.10 -0.41
C LEU A 51 24.47 -19.93 -0.81
N LEU A 52 24.20 -19.88 -2.12
CA LEU A 52 22.87 -19.67 -2.66
C LEU A 52 21.95 -20.88 -2.39
N ASN A 53 22.48 -22.10 -2.50
CA ASN A 53 21.79 -23.32 -2.11
C ASN A 53 21.51 -23.39 -0.59
N GLN A 54 22.35 -22.76 0.24
CA GLN A 54 22.11 -22.68 1.67
C GLN A 54 21.03 -21.64 2.00
N LEU A 55 21.07 -20.48 1.35
CA LEU A 55 20.09 -19.41 1.52
C LEU A 55 18.71 -19.80 0.98
N SER A 56 18.64 -20.59 -0.11
CA SER A 56 17.37 -21.09 -0.67
C SER A 56 16.68 -22.12 0.21
N ARG A 57 17.44 -22.86 1.04
CA ARG A 57 16.90 -23.84 2.00
C ARG A 57 16.34 -23.20 3.26
N GLN A 58 16.62 -21.93 3.51
CA GLN A 58 16.15 -21.22 4.70
C GLN A 58 14.91 -20.38 4.37
N SER A 59 13.92 -20.43 5.26
CA SER A 59 12.70 -19.63 5.11
C SER A 59 13.03 -18.14 5.20
N ARG A 60 12.54 -17.36 4.23
CA ARG A 60 12.68 -15.89 4.19
C ARG A 60 11.62 -15.15 5.02
N ALA A 61 10.86 -15.88 5.83
CA ALA A 61 9.87 -15.26 6.71
C ALA A 61 10.56 -14.26 7.66
N GLN A 62 10.01 -13.05 7.76
CA GLN A 62 10.54 -11.98 8.60
C GLN A 62 10.73 -12.42 10.06
N GLN A 63 9.87 -13.32 10.54
CA GLN A 63 9.95 -13.94 11.88
C GLN A 63 11.21 -14.80 12.09
N SER A 64 11.75 -15.42 11.02
CA SER A 64 12.96 -16.24 11.05
C SER A 64 14.25 -15.43 11.03
N LEU A 65 14.17 -14.12 10.76
CA LEU A 65 15.30 -13.18 10.77
C LEU A 65 15.39 -12.36 12.08
N LEU A 66 14.42 -12.52 12.98
CA LEU A 66 14.42 -11.81 14.26
C LEU A 66 15.57 -12.29 15.13
N SER A 67 16.19 -11.33 15.84
CA SER A 67 17.20 -11.58 16.85
C SER A 67 16.61 -11.25 18.22
N THR A 68 16.74 -12.19 19.15
CA THR A 68 16.22 -12.04 20.51
C THR A 68 17.36 -11.62 21.44
N ARG A 69 17.11 -10.65 22.32
CA ARG A 69 18.10 -10.21 23.31
C ARG A 69 17.76 -10.82 24.66
N LYS A 70 18.64 -11.67 25.20
CA LYS A 70 18.58 -12.15 26.59
C LYS A 70 19.74 -11.52 27.36
N GLY A 71 19.46 -10.41 28.07
CA GLY A 71 20.48 -9.68 28.84
C GLY A 71 21.52 -8.98 27.95
N THR A 72 22.80 -9.24 28.15
CA THR A 72 23.93 -8.68 27.36
C THR A 72 24.22 -9.48 26.08
N GLN A 73 23.64 -10.67 25.90
CA GLN A 73 23.87 -11.51 24.73
C GLN A 73 22.74 -11.39 23.71
N VAL A 74 23.13 -11.28 22.43
CA VAL A 74 22.21 -11.24 21.29
C VAL A 74 22.13 -12.64 20.67
N GLU A 75 20.97 -13.27 20.76
CA GLU A 75 20.65 -14.51 20.05
C GLU A 75 20.16 -14.16 18.64
N ALA A 76 21.10 -14.09 17.69
CA ALA A 76 20.79 -13.95 16.27
C ALA A 76 20.25 -15.25 15.66
N SER A 77 19.48 -15.12 14.56
CA SER A 77 18.94 -16.27 13.86
C SER A 77 20.05 -17.20 13.33
N PRO A 78 19.76 -18.50 13.15
CA PRO A 78 20.75 -19.46 12.63
C PRO A 78 21.31 -19.04 11.26
N LEU A 79 20.50 -18.40 10.41
CA LEU A 79 20.94 -17.86 9.12
C LEU A 79 21.99 -16.77 9.30
N ILE A 80 21.71 -15.78 10.17
CA ILE A 80 22.61 -14.63 10.37
C ILE A 80 23.91 -15.08 11.04
N ARG A 81 23.84 -16.03 11.99
CA ARG A 81 25.03 -16.65 12.59
C ARG A 81 25.89 -17.40 11.57
N ASN A 82 25.26 -18.15 10.67
CA ASN A 82 25.98 -18.84 9.60
C ASN A 82 26.65 -17.85 8.65
N LEU A 83 25.95 -16.77 8.26
CA LEU A 83 26.53 -15.71 7.45
C LEU A 83 27.70 -15.02 8.18
N GLU A 84 27.55 -14.73 9.47
CA GLU A 84 28.61 -14.16 10.30
C GLU A 84 29.84 -15.08 10.32
N GLN A 85 29.66 -16.39 10.51
CA GLN A 85 30.76 -17.36 10.49
C GLN A 85 31.44 -17.45 9.12
N ILE A 86 30.67 -17.43 8.03
CA ILE A 86 31.20 -17.42 6.67
C ILE A 86 32.00 -16.13 6.43
N MET A 87 31.47 -14.98 6.84
CA MET A 87 32.17 -13.69 6.69
C MET A 87 33.43 -13.62 7.55
N ARG A 88 33.39 -14.12 8.78
CA ARG A 88 34.55 -14.19 9.69
C ARG A 88 35.71 -15.01 9.13
N LYS A 89 35.43 -15.97 8.24
CA LYS A 89 36.48 -16.73 7.54
C LYS A 89 37.31 -15.86 6.61
N TYR A 90 36.74 -14.79 6.07
CA TYR A 90 37.36 -13.93 5.06
C TYR A 90 37.63 -12.49 5.56
N VAL A 91 36.99 -12.05 6.64
CA VAL A 91 37.09 -10.70 7.19
C VAL A 91 37.28 -10.77 8.71
N ASN A 92 38.26 -10.04 9.24
CA ASN A 92 38.62 -10.10 10.66
C ASN A 92 37.59 -9.40 11.58
N ASP A 93 37.02 -8.26 11.14
CA ASP A 93 36.15 -7.41 11.97
C ASP A 93 34.67 -7.49 11.59
N VAL A 94 34.05 -8.66 11.76
CA VAL A 94 32.60 -8.81 11.59
C VAL A 94 31.92 -8.59 12.94
N GLN A 95 30.98 -7.64 13.01
CA GLN A 95 30.18 -7.36 14.20
C GLN A 95 28.69 -7.50 13.91
N LEU A 96 27.96 -8.11 14.84
CA LEU A 96 26.51 -8.25 14.77
C LEU A 96 25.84 -7.14 15.59
N ILE A 97 25.09 -6.27 14.93
CA ILE A 97 24.39 -5.15 15.57
C ILE A 97 22.92 -5.53 15.77
N HIS A 98 22.47 -5.55 17.02
CA HIS A 98 21.06 -5.71 17.39
C HIS A 98 20.39 -4.35 17.49
N ILE A 99 19.37 -4.12 16.67
CA ILE A 99 18.52 -2.93 16.77
C ILE A 99 17.24 -3.35 17.47
N LYS A 100 17.05 -2.89 18.71
CA LYS A 100 15.80 -3.10 19.45
C LYS A 100 14.77 -2.09 18.95
N VAL A 101 13.61 -2.57 18.53
CA VAL A 101 12.43 -1.71 18.30
C VAL A 101 11.98 -1.18 19.67
N ASP A 102 11.96 0.13 19.85
CA ASP A 102 11.61 0.74 21.14
C ASP A 102 10.10 0.68 21.36
N ASN A 103 9.65 0.23 22.54
CA ASN A 103 8.22 0.05 22.85
C ASN A 103 7.48 1.38 23.12
N LYS A 104 8.16 2.53 22.97
CA LYS A 104 7.49 3.83 22.89
C LYS A 104 6.90 4.10 21.51
N ASP A 105 7.36 3.37 20.50
CA ASP A 105 6.76 3.32 19.17
C ASP A 105 6.06 1.96 19.02
N ASN A 106 4.92 1.83 19.71
CA ASN A 106 4.00 0.71 19.51
C ASN A 106 3.35 0.84 18.14
N GLU A 107 3.89 0.19 17.10
CA GLU A 107 3.07 -0.16 15.95
C GLU A 107 3.35 -1.59 15.48
N LEU A 108 2.31 -2.42 15.61
CA LEU A 108 2.02 -3.47 14.63
C LEU A 108 1.80 -2.76 13.28
N VAL A 109 2.86 -2.55 12.52
CA VAL A 109 2.78 -1.87 11.22
C VAL A 109 2.33 -2.87 10.16
N PHE A 110 1.02 -2.98 9.96
CA PHE A 110 0.46 -3.23 8.63
C PHE A 110 0.16 -1.88 7.97
N TYR A 111 1.20 -1.17 7.54
CA TYR A 111 1.09 -0.09 6.56
C TYR A 111 2.39 -0.06 5.73
N GLU A 112 2.29 -0.08 4.40
CA GLU A 112 3.20 0.74 3.59
C GLU A 112 2.41 1.99 3.19
N PRO A 113 2.37 3.05 4.01
CA PRO A 113 1.91 4.35 3.55
C PRO A 113 3.16 5.05 3.03
N THR A 114 3.53 4.84 1.75
CA THR A 114 4.65 5.52 1.06
C THR A 114 5.62 6.27 2.00
N SER A 115 6.48 5.54 2.69
CA SER A 115 7.24 5.95 3.89
C SER A 115 8.07 7.24 3.72
N ALA A 116 8.33 7.64 2.48
CA ALA A 116 8.99 8.90 2.15
C ALA A 116 8.18 10.15 2.56
N LEU A 117 6.84 10.13 2.47
CA LEU A 117 6.01 11.32 2.71
C LEU A 117 5.85 11.67 4.20
N TYR A 118 5.90 10.68 5.09
CA TYR A 118 5.76 10.89 6.54
C TYR A 118 7.09 11.19 7.24
N SER A 119 8.22 11.13 6.52
CA SER A 119 9.56 11.34 7.10
C SER A 119 9.88 12.80 7.44
N ASN A 120 9.16 13.77 6.85
CA ASN A 120 9.41 15.20 7.01
C ASN A 120 8.22 15.87 7.71
N SER A 121 8.48 16.63 8.79
CA SER A 121 7.42 17.28 9.57
C SER A 121 6.63 18.32 8.75
N LYS A 122 7.18 18.80 7.63
CA LYS A 122 6.49 19.72 6.71
C LYS A 122 5.50 19.02 5.78
N THR A 123 5.65 17.71 5.57
CA THR A 123 4.80 16.89 4.69
C THR A 123 3.86 15.99 5.48
N GLN A 124 3.76 16.18 6.80
CA GLN A 124 2.81 15.44 7.62
C GLN A 124 1.39 16.00 7.39
N PRO A 125 0.42 15.17 6.98
CA PRO A 125 -0.96 15.60 6.79
C PRO A 125 -1.61 15.94 8.14
N LYS A 126 -2.58 16.86 8.12
CA LYS A 126 -3.30 17.29 9.34
C LYS A 126 -4.32 16.26 9.83
N VAL A 127 -4.65 15.28 8.99
CA VAL A 127 -5.63 14.23 9.26
C VAL A 127 -5.02 12.88 8.96
N ASN A 128 -5.39 11.88 9.76
CA ASN A 128 -4.95 10.50 9.58
C ASN A 128 -5.87 9.78 8.61
N LEU A 129 -5.30 8.95 7.74
CA LEU A 129 -6.03 8.11 6.81
C LEU A 129 -5.92 6.66 7.26
N LEU A 130 -7.07 6.01 7.43
CA LEU A 130 -7.18 4.61 7.83
C LEU A 130 -7.75 3.78 6.68
N PHE A 131 -7.06 2.69 6.34
CA PHE A 131 -7.57 1.70 5.38
C PHE A 131 -8.18 0.52 6.13
N LEU A 132 -9.40 0.17 5.76
CA LEU A 132 -10.11 -1.00 6.28
C LEU A 132 -10.49 -1.89 5.10
N LEU A 133 -10.03 -3.15 5.14
CA LEU A 133 -10.52 -4.19 4.26
C LEU A 133 -11.51 -5.07 5.01
N SER A 134 -12.79 -4.96 4.66
CA SER A 134 -13.87 -5.73 5.27
C SER A 134 -14.12 -7.04 4.51
N SER A 135 -14.03 -8.16 5.21
CA SER A 135 -14.49 -9.46 4.68
C SER A 135 -16.02 -9.54 4.72
N ALA A 136 -16.61 -10.39 3.86
CA ALA A 136 -18.06 -10.63 3.83
C ALA A 136 -18.93 -9.40 3.45
N GLY A 137 -18.43 -8.51 2.58
CA GLY A 137 -19.21 -7.41 1.99
C GLY A 137 -20.48 -7.89 1.27
N LYS A 138 -20.40 -9.00 0.53
CA LYS A 138 -21.54 -9.60 -0.19
C LYS A 138 -22.65 -10.12 0.71
N PHE A 139 -22.30 -10.56 1.93
CA PHE A 139 -23.26 -11.01 2.94
C PHE A 139 -23.81 -9.81 3.71
N ASN A 140 -24.39 -8.84 3.00
CA ASN A 140 -25.00 -7.65 3.58
C ASN A 140 -24.04 -6.85 4.48
N TYR A 141 -22.75 -6.79 4.10
CA TYR A 141 -21.71 -6.07 4.81
C TYR A 141 -21.54 -6.50 6.27
N PHE A 142 -21.63 -7.80 6.55
CA PHE A 142 -21.61 -8.32 7.92
C PHE A 142 -20.25 -8.11 8.61
N GLY A 143 -19.13 -8.19 7.87
CA GLY A 143 -17.81 -7.90 8.43
C GLY A 143 -17.68 -6.45 8.87
N THR A 144 -18.11 -5.51 8.02
CA THR A 144 -18.15 -4.08 8.33
C THR A 144 -19.04 -3.80 9.53
N LYS A 145 -20.23 -4.43 9.60
CA LYS A 145 -21.11 -4.35 10.77
C LYS A 145 -20.39 -4.77 12.05
N LYS A 146 -19.80 -5.97 12.05
CA LYS A 146 -19.11 -6.52 13.23
C LYS A 146 -17.95 -5.62 13.66
N TRP A 147 -17.19 -5.10 12.71
CA TRP A 147 -16.09 -4.19 13.00
C TRP A 147 -16.56 -2.87 13.61
N ILE A 148 -17.61 -2.25 13.04
CA ILE A 148 -18.19 -1.02 13.60
C ILE A 148 -18.71 -1.27 15.02
N ASP A 149 -19.43 -2.38 15.23
CA ASP A 149 -19.98 -2.74 16.55
C ASP A 149 -18.83 -2.91 17.58
N GLN A 150 -17.74 -3.60 17.21
CA GLN A 150 -16.57 -3.77 18.08
C GLN A 150 -15.85 -2.46 18.41
N GLN A 151 -15.75 -1.54 17.45
CA GLN A 151 -15.07 -0.26 17.65
C GLN A 151 -15.92 0.75 18.42
N LEU A 152 -17.25 0.65 18.37
CA LEU A 152 -18.16 1.53 19.11
C LEU A 152 -18.44 1.01 20.53
N ASP A 153 -18.53 -0.31 20.71
CA ASP A 153 -18.83 -0.94 22.01
C ASP A 153 -17.55 -1.17 22.85
N GLY A 154 -16.36 -0.95 22.28
CA GLY A 154 -15.09 -1.04 22.99
C GLY A 154 -14.90 0.07 24.02
N ASN A 155 -14.39 -0.28 25.21
CA ASN A 155 -14.18 0.65 26.34
C ASN A 155 -13.06 1.70 26.11
N GLU A 156 -12.34 1.64 25.00
CA GLU A 156 -11.31 2.61 24.63
C GLU A 156 -11.85 3.50 23.51
N GLY A 157 -11.68 4.83 23.65
CA GLY A 157 -12.31 5.85 22.81
C GLY A 157 -12.37 5.46 21.33
N SER A 158 -13.59 5.43 20.78
CA SER A 158 -13.82 4.94 19.43
C SER A 158 -13.14 5.84 18.41
N LEU A 159 -12.11 5.33 17.73
CA LEU A 159 -11.46 6.00 16.58
C LEU A 159 -12.49 6.46 15.52
N LEU A 160 -13.66 5.81 15.49
CA LEU A 160 -14.75 6.13 14.58
C LEU A 160 -15.53 7.39 14.97
N THR A 161 -15.66 7.74 16.25
CA THR A 161 -16.41 8.95 16.63
C THR A 161 -15.69 10.24 16.26
N ASP A 162 -14.37 10.19 16.24
CA ASP A 162 -13.52 11.32 15.83
C ASP A 162 -13.26 11.34 14.31
N SER A 163 -13.76 10.33 13.57
CA SER A 163 -13.60 10.27 12.13
C SER A 163 -14.43 11.37 11.44
N LEU A 164 -13.79 12.10 10.51
CA LEU A 164 -14.47 13.17 9.75
C LEU A 164 -15.51 12.59 8.79
N PHE A 165 -15.15 11.54 8.08
CA PHE A 165 -16.03 10.75 7.21
C PHE A 165 -15.32 9.45 6.80
N THR A 166 -16.10 8.48 6.33
CA THR A 166 -15.64 7.21 5.75
C THR A 166 -15.97 7.14 4.26
N ILE A 167 -14.97 6.77 3.44
CA ILE A 167 -15.17 6.46 2.02
C ILE A 167 -15.26 4.95 1.85
N CYS A 168 -16.34 4.46 1.24
CA CYS A 168 -16.43 3.08 0.76
C CYS A 168 -16.20 3.08 -0.75
N LEU A 169 -15.32 2.22 -1.25
CA LEU A 169 -15.07 2.07 -2.69
C LEU A 169 -15.81 0.83 -3.19
N ASP A 170 -16.55 0.95 -4.29
CA ASP A 170 -17.24 -0.18 -4.91
C ASP A 170 -17.16 -0.09 -6.43
N SER A 171 -16.74 -1.16 -7.11
CA SER A 171 -16.81 -1.32 -8.57
C SER A 171 -16.38 -0.06 -9.32
N LEU A 172 -15.11 0.35 -9.14
CA LEU A 172 -14.53 1.53 -9.79
C LEU A 172 -14.18 1.29 -11.25
N ALA A 173 -14.13 0.04 -11.69
CA ALA A 173 -13.89 -0.36 -13.06
C ALA A 173 -15.22 -0.77 -13.71
N ASP A 174 -15.93 0.17 -14.34
CA ASP A 174 -17.08 -0.15 -15.20
C ASP A 174 -16.97 0.54 -16.55
N ARG A 175 -17.56 -0.10 -17.57
CA ARG A 175 -17.45 0.22 -19.00
C ARG A 175 -18.59 1.06 -19.54
N ASP A 176 -19.44 1.64 -18.69
CA ASP A 176 -20.59 2.34 -19.26
C ASP A 176 -20.12 3.54 -20.10
N ARG A 177 -20.83 3.80 -21.21
CA ARG A 177 -20.50 4.86 -22.18
C ARG A 177 -20.56 6.25 -21.54
N ASN A 178 -21.23 6.35 -20.39
CA ASN A 178 -21.15 7.50 -19.50
C ASN A 178 -20.02 7.24 -18.49
N SER A 179 -18.79 7.58 -18.87
CA SER A 179 -17.65 7.61 -17.95
C SER A 179 -17.96 8.58 -16.80
N GLY A 180 -18.37 8.04 -15.67
CA GLY A 180 -18.81 8.84 -14.54
C GLY A 180 -18.50 8.17 -13.21
N LEU A 181 -18.26 9.00 -12.22
CA LEU A 181 -18.07 8.58 -10.83
C LEU A 181 -19.26 9.07 -10.01
N PHE A 182 -19.96 8.13 -9.39
CA PHE A 182 -21.15 8.41 -8.61
C PHE A 182 -20.84 8.35 -7.12
N MET A 183 -21.19 9.43 -6.41
CA MET A 183 -21.12 9.48 -4.96
C MET A 183 -22.50 9.12 -4.40
N HIS A 184 -22.62 7.90 -3.88
CA HIS A 184 -23.82 7.40 -3.25
C HIS A 184 -23.86 7.81 -1.78
N VAL A 185 -24.93 8.50 -1.39
CA VAL A 185 -25.09 9.04 -0.04
C VAL A 185 -26.44 8.64 0.56
N SER A 186 -26.42 8.30 1.84
CA SER A 186 -27.64 8.06 2.63
C SER A 186 -28.24 9.35 3.18
N LYS A 187 -27.37 10.33 3.47
CA LYS A 187 -27.72 11.69 3.89
C LYS A 187 -26.81 12.63 3.11
N PRO A 188 -27.34 13.59 2.35
CA PRO A 188 -26.49 14.53 1.65
C PRO A 188 -25.64 15.31 2.67
N PRO A 189 -24.31 15.43 2.45
CA PRO A 189 -23.44 16.14 3.36
C PRO A 189 -23.82 17.64 3.37
N LYS A 190 -23.77 18.26 4.56
CA LYS A 190 -24.04 19.69 4.68
C LYS A 190 -22.91 20.49 4.03
N GLU A 191 -23.26 21.60 3.38
CA GLU A 191 -22.28 22.55 2.83
C GLU A 191 -21.31 23.00 3.92
N GLY A 192 -20.00 22.97 3.63
CA GLY A 192 -18.92 23.27 4.58
C GLY A 192 -18.40 22.07 5.37
N THR A 193 -19.00 20.89 5.26
CA THR A 193 -18.41 19.66 5.83
C THR A 193 -17.26 19.14 4.96
N PRO A 194 -16.26 18.43 5.54
CA PRO A 194 -15.16 17.86 4.76
C PRO A 194 -15.62 16.92 3.63
N ALA A 195 -16.72 16.19 3.85
CA ALA A 195 -17.31 15.33 2.82
C ALA A 195 -17.92 16.11 1.65
N ALA A 196 -18.56 17.26 1.91
CA ALA A 196 -19.06 18.14 0.85
C ALA A 196 -17.90 18.79 0.09
N GLN A 197 -16.84 19.20 0.79
CA GLN A 197 -15.65 19.75 0.15
C GLN A 197 -15.00 18.74 -0.80
N LEU A 198 -14.84 17.48 -0.39
CA LEU A 198 -14.31 16.42 -1.26
C LEU A 198 -15.16 16.26 -2.53
N PHE A 199 -16.48 16.35 -2.44
CA PHE A 199 -17.35 16.26 -3.62
C PHE A 199 -17.16 17.43 -4.59
N HIS A 200 -17.01 18.65 -4.07
CA HIS A 200 -16.69 19.83 -4.89
C HIS A 200 -15.30 19.69 -5.53
N ASP A 201 -14.32 19.18 -4.79
CA ASP A 201 -12.96 18.91 -5.30
C ASP A 201 -12.99 17.88 -6.43
N LEU A 202 -13.73 16.77 -6.27
CA LEU A 202 -13.90 15.76 -7.32
C LEU A 202 -14.51 16.35 -8.60
N LYS A 203 -15.52 17.22 -8.48
CA LYS A 203 -16.10 17.93 -9.62
C LYS A 203 -15.11 18.87 -10.30
N GLN A 204 -14.32 19.60 -9.50
CA GLN A 204 -13.32 20.53 -10.00
C GLN A 204 -12.17 19.80 -10.70
N ILE A 205 -11.72 18.67 -10.17
CA ILE A 205 -10.68 17.84 -10.79
C ILE A 205 -11.22 17.25 -12.09
N ALA A 206 -12.44 16.73 -12.08
CA ALA A 206 -13.07 16.18 -13.29
C ALA A 206 -13.16 17.22 -14.42
N SER A 207 -13.45 18.49 -14.12
CA SER A 207 -13.49 19.55 -15.14
C SER A 207 -12.11 20.04 -15.60
N THR A 208 -11.09 19.90 -14.76
CA THR A 208 -9.73 20.42 -15.03
C THR A 208 -8.82 19.37 -15.68
N SER A 209 -8.89 18.13 -15.22
CA SER A 209 -7.92 17.08 -15.55
C SER A 209 -8.36 16.18 -16.71
N LEU A 210 -9.65 16.14 -17.06
CA LEU A 210 -10.16 15.26 -18.11
C LEU A 210 -10.55 16.06 -19.37
N THR A 211 -10.02 15.61 -20.51
CA THR A 211 -10.32 16.17 -21.84
C THR A 211 -11.69 15.72 -22.38
N HIS A 212 -12.31 14.71 -21.76
CA HIS A 212 -13.63 14.16 -22.11
C HIS A 212 -14.65 14.51 -21.01
N PRO A 213 -15.94 14.64 -21.34
CA PRO A 213 -16.98 14.95 -20.36
C PRO A 213 -17.13 13.80 -19.36
N PHE A 214 -16.46 13.91 -18.21
CA PHE A 214 -16.54 12.95 -17.12
C PHE A 214 -17.58 13.42 -16.10
N ASN A 215 -18.61 12.61 -15.87
CA ASN A 215 -19.72 13.02 -15.02
C ASN A 215 -19.50 12.62 -13.55
N VAL A 216 -19.31 13.61 -12.68
CA VAL A 216 -19.32 13.40 -11.23
C VAL A 216 -20.66 13.87 -10.67
N SER A 217 -21.48 12.93 -10.21
CA SER A 217 -22.81 13.22 -9.68
C SER A 217 -23.06 12.53 -8.35
N MET A 218 -23.98 13.11 -7.57
CA MET A 218 -24.36 12.60 -6.25
C MET A 218 -25.73 11.94 -6.35
N ILE A 219 -25.81 10.72 -5.84
CA ILE A 219 -27.04 9.92 -5.82
C ILE A 219 -27.44 9.71 -4.37
N HIS A 220 -28.60 10.25 -4.01
CA HIS A 220 -29.13 10.13 -2.66
C HIS A 220 -30.19 9.02 -2.59
N LYS A 221 -29.98 8.06 -1.69
CA LYS A 221 -30.95 7.01 -1.35
C LYS A 221 -31.21 7.04 0.15
N LYS A 222 -32.47 7.21 0.56
CA LYS A 222 -32.84 7.08 1.96
C LYS A 222 -32.76 5.61 2.40
N ILE A 223 -32.21 5.37 3.59
CA ILE A 223 -32.11 4.02 4.16
C ILE A 223 -33.50 3.55 4.58
N ASN A 224 -33.90 2.38 4.09
CA ASN A 224 -35.13 1.70 4.51
C ASN A 224 -34.78 0.68 5.59
N LEU A 225 -35.16 0.94 6.85
CA LEU A 225 -34.86 0.03 7.97
C LEU A 225 -35.65 -1.29 7.90
N ALA A 226 -36.73 -1.35 7.11
CA ALA A 226 -37.51 -2.56 6.93
C ALA A 226 -36.88 -3.53 5.91
N GLU A 227 -35.96 -3.06 5.07
CA GLU A 227 -35.24 -3.92 4.13
C GLU A 227 -34.13 -4.69 4.85
N GLU A 228 -34.15 -6.02 4.73
CA GLU A 228 -33.10 -6.86 5.31
C GLU A 228 -31.74 -6.65 4.62
N VAL A 229 -31.74 -6.36 3.31
CA VAL A 229 -30.53 -6.20 2.49
C VAL A 229 -30.26 -4.73 2.23
N LEU A 230 -29.09 -4.27 2.66
CA LEU A 230 -28.60 -2.93 2.38
C LEU A 230 -28.06 -2.82 0.95
N ALA A 231 -28.26 -1.65 0.34
CA ALA A 231 -27.80 -1.43 -1.03
C ALA A 231 -26.28 -1.21 -1.08
N TRP A 232 -25.78 -0.37 -0.19
CA TRP A 232 -24.39 0.09 -0.19
C TRP A 232 -23.75 -0.07 1.19
N GLU A 233 -22.42 -0.23 1.23
CA GLU A 233 -21.70 -0.43 2.49
C GLU A 233 -21.82 0.77 3.43
N HIS A 234 -21.82 2.00 2.90
CA HIS A 234 -21.94 3.22 3.68
C HIS A 234 -23.26 3.33 4.48
N GLU A 235 -24.29 2.56 4.12
CA GLU A 235 -25.55 2.51 4.87
C GLU A 235 -25.31 1.94 6.29
N ARG A 236 -24.35 1.00 6.47
CA ARG A 236 -23.97 0.46 7.79
C ARG A 236 -23.42 1.54 8.72
N PHE A 237 -22.52 2.37 8.21
CA PHE A 237 -21.95 3.51 8.93
C PHE A 237 -23.03 4.54 9.27
N SER A 238 -23.92 4.82 8.31
CA SER A 238 -25.00 5.80 8.46
C SER A 238 -26.04 5.41 9.52
N ILE A 239 -26.33 4.11 9.67
CA ILE A 239 -27.20 3.57 10.74
C ILE A 239 -26.61 3.90 12.12
N ARG A 240 -25.28 3.81 12.28
CA ARG A 240 -24.54 4.16 13.50
C ARG A 240 -24.23 5.66 13.62
N ARG A 241 -24.84 6.50 12.78
CA ARG A 241 -24.68 7.97 12.74
C ARG A 241 -23.28 8.46 12.35
N LEU A 242 -22.49 7.63 11.70
CA LEU A 242 -21.20 8.01 11.12
C LEU A 242 -21.41 8.62 9.73
N SER A 243 -20.59 9.63 9.40
CA SER A 243 -20.61 10.27 8.08
C SER A 243 -19.93 9.36 7.06
N ALA A 244 -20.66 8.81 6.09
CA ALA A 244 -20.09 7.91 5.11
C ALA A 244 -20.79 7.98 3.75
N PHE A 245 -20.05 7.64 2.70
CA PHE A 245 -20.55 7.57 1.33
C PHE A 245 -19.80 6.51 0.53
N THR A 246 -20.44 6.01 -0.53
CA THR A 246 -19.82 5.04 -1.45
C THR A 246 -19.49 5.72 -2.77
N LEU A 247 -18.25 5.58 -3.23
CA LEU A 247 -17.84 5.96 -4.59
C LEU A 247 -17.91 4.73 -5.48
N SER A 248 -18.65 4.84 -6.58
CA SER A 248 -18.79 3.77 -7.55
C SER A 248 -18.93 4.28 -8.97
N ALA A 249 -18.47 3.51 -9.96
CA ALA A 249 -18.77 3.77 -11.36
C ALA A 249 -20.21 3.34 -11.72
N LEU A 250 -20.88 2.58 -10.84
CA LEU A 250 -22.24 2.11 -11.05
C LEU A 250 -23.27 3.16 -10.60
N LEU A 251 -24.26 3.43 -11.46
CA LEU A 251 -25.38 4.34 -11.17
C LEU A 251 -26.33 3.78 -10.10
N SER A 252 -26.49 2.46 -10.01
CA SER A 252 -27.48 1.83 -9.13
C SER A 252 -26.95 0.54 -8.55
N HIS A 253 -27.25 0.32 -7.26
CA HIS A 253 -26.91 -0.92 -6.55
C HIS A 253 -27.58 -2.18 -7.13
N LYS A 254 -28.64 -2.01 -7.93
CA LYS A 254 -29.35 -3.11 -8.61
C LYS A 254 -28.70 -3.53 -9.92
N SER A 255 -27.59 -2.90 -10.33
CA SER A 255 -26.88 -3.27 -11.54
C SER A 255 -26.47 -4.75 -11.49
N LEU A 256 -26.78 -5.49 -12.56
CA LEU A 256 -26.45 -6.92 -12.67
C LEU A 256 -24.95 -7.18 -12.60
N ARG A 257 -24.12 -6.24 -13.10
CA ARG A 257 -22.65 -6.31 -13.12
C ARG A 257 -22.07 -6.54 -11.72
N ARG A 258 -22.65 -5.87 -10.72
CA ARG A 258 -22.26 -6.01 -9.31
C ARG A 258 -22.46 -7.42 -8.76
N ASN A 259 -23.43 -8.17 -9.28
CA ASN A 259 -23.79 -9.52 -8.82
C ASN A 259 -23.53 -10.60 -9.88
N SER A 260 -22.66 -10.31 -10.84
CA SER A 260 -22.35 -11.26 -11.91
C SER A 260 -21.60 -12.47 -11.35
N MET A 261 -21.99 -13.66 -11.81
CA MET A 261 -21.22 -14.89 -11.60
C MET A 261 -20.05 -15.01 -12.59
N THR A 262 -20.10 -14.26 -13.70
CA THR A 262 -19.11 -14.31 -14.78
C THR A 262 -18.15 -13.13 -14.71
N ASP A 263 -17.85 -12.65 -13.50
CA ASP A 263 -16.87 -11.59 -13.32
C ASP A 263 -15.47 -12.12 -13.66
N VAL A 264 -14.90 -11.60 -14.74
CA VAL A 264 -13.60 -12.00 -15.27
C VAL A 264 -12.80 -10.75 -15.54
N PHE A 265 -11.52 -10.79 -15.19
CA PHE A 265 -10.60 -9.70 -15.48
C PHE A 265 -10.44 -9.52 -17.00
N ASP A 266 -10.54 -8.28 -17.45
CA ASP A 266 -10.34 -7.90 -18.84
C ASP A 266 -9.54 -6.60 -18.88
N ASP A 267 -8.44 -6.61 -19.63
CA ASP A 267 -7.45 -5.52 -19.70
C ASP A 267 -8.07 -4.16 -20.05
N SER A 268 -9.16 -4.14 -20.82
CA SER A 268 -9.83 -2.88 -21.17
C SER A 268 -10.60 -2.23 -20.00
N LEU A 269 -10.60 -2.85 -18.80
CA LEU A 269 -11.05 -2.24 -17.55
C LEU A 269 -9.96 -1.40 -16.86
N LEU A 270 -8.69 -1.53 -17.25
CA LEU A 270 -7.58 -0.85 -16.59
C LEU A 270 -7.61 0.67 -16.80
N ASP A 271 -7.94 1.12 -18.01
CA ASP A 271 -8.02 2.55 -18.33
C ASP A 271 -9.06 3.31 -17.48
N PRO A 272 -10.35 2.90 -17.40
CA PRO A 272 -11.32 3.59 -16.55
C PRO A 272 -10.97 3.48 -15.07
N LEU A 273 -10.37 2.36 -14.65
CA LEU A 273 -9.91 2.18 -13.28
C LEU A 273 -8.81 3.17 -12.92
N TYR A 274 -7.80 3.32 -13.77
CA TYR A 274 -6.69 4.24 -13.58
C TYR A 274 -7.17 5.70 -13.48
N VAL A 275 -8.07 6.08 -14.39
CA VAL A 275 -8.70 7.42 -14.37
C VAL A 275 -9.44 7.68 -13.06
N ASN A 276 -10.25 6.72 -12.61
CA ASN A 276 -11.02 6.86 -11.37
C ASN A 276 -10.14 6.90 -10.12
N ILE A 277 -9.10 6.05 -10.07
CA ILE A 277 -8.14 6.05 -8.97
C ILE A 277 -7.38 7.37 -8.91
N ASN A 278 -6.92 7.89 -10.05
CA ASN A 278 -6.19 9.15 -10.10
C ASN A 278 -7.07 10.34 -9.68
N LEU A 279 -8.35 10.34 -10.08
CA LEU A 279 -9.33 11.34 -9.66
C LEU A 279 -9.54 11.31 -8.13
N ILE A 280 -9.73 10.11 -7.56
CA ILE A 280 -9.94 9.92 -6.12
C ILE A 280 -8.68 10.27 -5.33
N SER A 281 -7.51 9.85 -5.80
CA SER A 281 -6.23 10.10 -5.13
C SER A 281 -5.92 11.59 -5.09
N GLU A 282 -6.16 12.33 -6.18
CA GLU A 282 -5.99 13.77 -6.22
C GLU A 282 -6.97 14.49 -5.28
N ALA A 283 -8.24 14.08 -5.23
CA ALA A 283 -9.23 14.67 -4.32
C ALA A 283 -8.85 14.45 -2.85
N ILE A 284 -8.42 13.23 -2.50
CA ILE A 284 -7.94 12.92 -1.14
C ILE A 284 -6.68 13.73 -0.83
N ALA A 285 -5.74 13.84 -1.78
CA ALA A 285 -4.52 14.60 -1.59
C ALA A 285 -4.79 16.08 -1.30
N ARG A 286 -5.73 16.72 -2.01
CA ARG A 286 -6.17 18.11 -1.73
C ARG A 286 -6.75 18.27 -0.33
N GLN A 287 -7.46 17.25 0.16
CA GLN A 287 -8.04 17.27 1.48
C GLN A 287 -7.00 17.05 2.60
N LEU A 288 -6.02 16.17 2.36
CA LEU A 288 -4.91 15.91 3.29
C LEU A 288 -3.97 17.12 3.38
N TYR A 289 -3.68 17.75 2.23
CA TYR A 289 -2.73 18.85 2.07
C TYR A 289 -3.47 20.08 1.53
N LYS A 290 -3.87 20.99 2.43
CA LYS A 290 -4.59 22.22 2.06
C LYS A 290 -3.86 23.11 1.06
N ASP A 291 -2.54 22.94 0.91
CA ASP A 291 -1.67 23.70 0.00
C ASP A 291 -1.34 22.93 -1.30
N PHE A 292 -2.07 21.86 -1.62
CA PHE A 292 -1.82 21.06 -2.81
C PHE A 292 -2.24 21.80 -4.09
N GLU A 293 -1.33 22.57 -4.68
CA GLU A 293 -1.48 23.10 -6.04
C GLU A 293 -0.84 22.16 -7.08
N PRO A 294 -1.54 21.79 -8.17
CA PRO A 294 -1.04 20.87 -9.19
C PRO A 294 0.16 21.43 -9.98
N LYS A 295 0.41 22.75 -9.92
CA LYS A 295 1.52 23.41 -10.65
C LYS A 295 2.91 23.14 -10.08
N ASN A 296 3.01 22.68 -8.82
CA ASN A 296 4.28 22.38 -8.15
C ASN A 296 4.69 20.90 -8.24
N ILE A 297 3.97 20.11 -9.03
CA ILE A 297 4.29 18.71 -9.28
C ILE A 297 5.41 18.68 -10.32
N GLY A 298 6.66 18.76 -9.84
CA GLY A 298 7.81 18.31 -10.61
C GLY A 298 7.51 16.91 -11.17
N SER A 299 7.99 16.63 -12.38
CA SER A 299 7.79 15.41 -13.15
C SER A 299 8.03 14.07 -12.40
N ASP A 300 8.59 14.12 -11.20
CA ASP A 300 8.82 12.99 -10.31
C ASP A 300 7.57 12.50 -9.55
N LEU A 301 6.59 13.36 -9.24
CA LEU A 301 5.40 12.94 -8.48
C LEU A 301 4.35 12.24 -9.35
N LYS A 302 4.28 12.56 -10.65
CA LYS A 302 3.45 11.82 -11.62
C LYS A 302 3.85 10.35 -11.78
N LYS A 303 5.09 9.99 -11.45
CA LYS A 303 5.58 8.61 -11.51
C LYS A 303 5.38 7.82 -10.21
N ARG A 304 5.01 8.50 -9.11
CA ARG A 304 5.06 7.92 -7.75
C ARG A 304 3.71 7.84 -7.05
N VAL A 305 2.65 8.40 -7.63
CA VAL A 305 1.28 8.25 -7.14
C VAL A 305 0.53 7.30 -8.07
N CYS A 306 0.90 6.03 -8.01
CA CYS A 306 -0.04 4.95 -8.30
C CYS A 306 -0.40 4.37 -6.93
N LEU A 307 -1.64 4.61 -6.49
CA LEU A 307 -2.26 3.82 -5.42
C LEU A 307 -2.52 2.40 -5.94
#